data_AF-A0A1X4HZ45-F1
#
_entry.id   AF-A0A1X4HZ45-F1
#
_cell.length_a   1.000
_cell.length_b   1.000
_cell.length_c   1.000
_cell.angle_alpha   90.00
_cell.angle_beta   90.00
_cell.angle_gamma   90.00
#
_symmetry.space_group_name_H-M   'P 1'
#
loop_
_entity.id
_entity.type
_entity.pdbx_description
1 polymer ?
#
loop_
_entity_poly.entity_id
_entity_poly.type
_entity_poly.pdbx_seq_one_letter_code
_entity_poly.pdbx_strand_id
1 'polypeptide(L)' 'RRAGLALAGRPPALPGPPALSPVPLVLLPGLGAGSPARFAVFDVPDRDALVRDGASTCVATVVGGRLVYRRR' A
#
# COMPACT_ATOMS: atom_id res chain seq x y z
N ARG A 1 -8.78 -18.42 7.72
CA ARG A 1 -8.44 -17.29 8.63
C ARG A 1 -7.68 -16.24 7.80
N ARG A 2 -8.38 -15.20 7.30
CA ARG A 2 -7.82 -14.22 6.33
C ARG A 2 -6.84 -13.27 7.05
N ALA A 3 -5.87 -12.69 6.33
CA ALA A 3 -4.74 -11.90 6.86
C ALA A 3 -5.12 -10.56 7.53
N GLY A 4 -6.30 -10.43 8.17
CA GLY A 4 -6.76 -9.17 8.74
C GLY A 4 -7.06 -8.09 7.70
N LEU A 5 -7.30 -8.48 6.45
CA LEU A 5 -7.80 -7.62 5.38
C LEU A 5 -9.32 -7.54 5.48
N ALA A 6 -9.86 -6.32 5.54
CA ALA A 6 -11.28 -6.06 5.39
C ALA A 6 -11.60 -5.92 3.90
N LEU A 7 -12.71 -6.52 3.46
CA LEU A 7 -13.26 -6.28 2.13
C LEU A 7 -14.23 -5.10 2.23
N ALA A 8 -13.96 -4.03 1.51
CA ALA A 8 -14.93 -2.97 1.27
C ALA A 8 -15.48 -3.14 -0.15
N GLY A 9 -16.80 -3.08 -0.31
CA GLY A 9 -17.44 -3.07 -1.62
C GLY A 9 -17.16 -1.74 -2.33
N ARG A 10 -16.91 -1.79 -3.65
CA ARG A 10 -16.87 -0.58 -4.47
C ARG A 10 -18.30 -0.03 -4.60
N PRO A 11 -18.55 1.25 -4.32
CA PRO A 11 -19.84 1.88 -4.63
C PRO A 11 -20.17 1.71 -6.12
N PRO A 12 -21.45 1.48 -6.49
CA PRO A 12 -21.84 1.27 -7.89
C PRO A 12 -21.54 2.48 -8.78
N ALA A 13 -21.51 3.68 -8.19
CA ALA A 13 -21.07 4.91 -8.84
C ALA A 13 -20.23 5.75 -7.88
N LEU A 14 -19.18 6.38 -8.41
CA LEU A 14 -18.44 7.44 -7.72
C LEU A 14 -18.78 8.76 -8.43
N PRO A 15 -19.10 9.85 -7.70
CA PRO A 15 -19.36 11.13 -8.31
C PRO A 15 -18.09 11.72 -8.93
N GLY A 16 -18.24 12.36 -10.09
CA GLY A 16 -17.17 13.05 -10.81
C GLY A 16 -16.48 12.20 -11.88
N PRO A 17 -15.67 12.84 -12.74
CA PRO A 17 -14.89 12.14 -13.75
C PRO A 17 -13.80 11.26 -13.08
N PRO A 18 -13.31 10.21 -13.76
CA PRO A 18 -12.13 9.49 -13.32
C PRO A 18 -10.96 10.48 -13.16
N ALA A 19 -10.46 10.62 -11.95
CA ALA A 19 -9.32 11.48 -11.64
C ALA A 19 -8.22 10.63 -11.02
N LEU A 20 -7.02 10.71 -11.58
CA LEU A 20 -5.82 10.31 -10.86
C LEU A 20 -5.43 11.49 -9.98
N SER A 21 -5.33 11.28 -8.66
CA SER A 21 -4.83 12.32 -7.79
C SER A 21 -3.38 12.63 -8.15
N PRO A 22 -3.02 13.88 -8.52
CA PRO A 22 -1.64 14.25 -8.83
C PRO A 22 -0.75 14.22 -7.60
N VAL A 23 -1.36 14.25 -6.40
CA VAL A 23 -0.68 14.08 -5.12
C VAL A 23 -1.00 12.67 -4.59
N PRO A 24 -0.02 11.92 -4.07
CA PRO A 24 -0.30 10.62 -3.47
C PRO A 24 -1.37 10.77 -2.38
N LEU A 25 -2.51 10.12 -2.57
CA LEU A 25 -3.53 9.99 -1.52
C LEU A 25 -2.95 9.08 -0.42
N VAL A 26 -2.17 9.66 0.48
CA VAL A 26 -1.76 8.99 1.73
C VAL A 26 -2.95 9.09 2.69
N LEU A 27 -3.97 8.28 2.42
CA LEU A 27 -5.18 8.17 3.25
C LEU A 27 -4.95 7.36 4.54
N LEU A 28 -3.74 6.83 4.72
CA LEU A 28 -3.38 6.01 5.87
C LEU A 28 -2.45 6.81 6.79
N PRO A 29 -2.67 6.75 8.12
CA PRO A 29 -1.70 7.28 9.07
C PRO A 29 -0.33 6.64 8.83
N GLY A 30 0.73 7.41 9.08
CA GLY A 30 2.10 6.93 8.96
C GLY A 30 2.37 5.70 9.82
N LEU A 31 3.43 4.96 9.49
CA LEU A 31 3.86 3.81 10.28
C LEU A 31 4.23 4.27 11.70
N GLY A 32 3.68 3.59 12.71
CA GLY A 32 3.91 3.90 14.11
C GLY A 32 3.81 2.68 14.99
N ALA A 33 4.54 2.67 16.10
CA ALA A 33 4.45 1.61 17.10
C ALA A 33 3.02 1.48 17.65
N GLY A 34 2.58 0.26 17.93
CA GLY A 34 1.22 -0.04 18.39
C GLY A 34 0.14 -0.02 17.29
N SER A 35 0.47 0.43 16.07
CA SER A 35 -0.45 0.36 14.93
C SER A 35 -0.48 -1.05 14.31
N PRO A 36 -1.56 -1.43 13.59
CA PRO A 36 -1.58 -2.68 12.85
C PRO A 36 -0.40 -2.78 11.88
N ALA A 37 0.37 -3.87 11.96
CA ALA A 37 1.53 -4.09 11.09
C ALA A 37 1.08 -4.35 9.63
N ARG A 38 0.83 -3.28 8.89
CA ARG A 38 0.40 -3.25 7.49
C ARG A 38 1.28 -2.29 6.70
N PHE A 39 2.28 -2.83 6.02
CA PHE A 39 3.25 -2.03 5.26
C PHE A 39 3.89 -2.87 4.13
N ALA A 40 4.48 -2.17 3.16
CA ALA A 40 5.30 -2.76 2.10
C ALA A 40 6.70 -2.16 2.13
N VAL A 41 7.69 -2.96 1.74
CA VAL A 41 9.11 -2.57 1.68
C VAL A 41 9.52 -2.59 0.22
N PHE A 42 10.17 -1.52 -0.22
CA PHE A 42 10.65 -1.32 -1.57
C PHE A 42 12.17 -1.18 -1.54
N ASP A 43 12.85 -1.86 -2.45
CA ASP A 43 14.30 -1.79 -2.59
C ASP A 43 14.64 -0.74 -3.65
N VAL A 44 14.81 0.51 -3.19
CA VAL A 44 15.09 1.70 -4.00
C VAL A 44 15.97 2.67 -3.20
N PRO A 45 16.82 3.47 -3.87
CA PRO A 45 17.75 4.37 -3.18
C PRO A 45 17.06 5.61 -2.60
N ASP A 46 15.95 6.05 -3.19
CA ASP A 46 15.25 7.28 -2.80
C ASP A 46 13.76 7.23 -3.18
N ARG A 47 13.05 8.29 -2.80
CA ARG A 47 11.61 8.44 -3.04
C ARG A 47 11.28 8.67 -4.52
N ASP A 48 12.15 9.32 -5.28
CA ASP A 48 11.87 9.61 -6.68
C ASP A 48 11.96 8.33 -7.52
N ALA A 49 12.90 7.43 -7.19
CA ALA A 49 12.97 6.08 -7.72
C ALA A 49 11.71 5.28 -7.36
N LEU A 50 11.21 5.36 -6.12
CA LEU A 50 9.94 4.72 -5.74
C LEU A 50 8.77 5.19 -6.62
N VAL A 51 8.68 6.49 -6.92
CA VAL A 51 7.60 7.04 -7.75
C VAL A 51 7.69 6.55 -9.20
N ARG A 52 8.91 6.46 -9.75
CA ARG A 52 9.12 6.00 -11.14
C ARG A 52 8.90 4.50 -11.29
N ASP A 53 9.47 3.70 -10.40
CA ASP A 53 9.57 2.23 -10.58
C ASP A 53 8.45 1.47 -9.86
N GLY A 54 7.88 2.09 -8.82
CA GLY A 54 6.67 1.64 -8.13
C GLY A 54 6.74 0.20 -7.62
N ALA A 55 5.63 -0.53 -7.79
CA ALA A 55 5.45 -1.87 -7.26
C ALA A 55 6.46 -2.93 -7.76
N SER A 56 7.14 -2.67 -8.88
CA SER A 56 8.18 -3.57 -9.42
C SER A 56 9.41 -3.71 -8.51
N THR A 57 9.60 -2.75 -7.59
CA THR A 57 10.69 -2.71 -6.62
C THR A 57 10.30 -3.25 -5.24
N CYS A 58 9.05 -3.69 -5.06
CA CYS A 58 8.60 -4.29 -3.80
C CYS A 58 9.38 -5.58 -3.52
N VAL A 59 9.92 -5.71 -2.31
CA VAL A 59 10.64 -6.90 -1.86
C VAL A 59 9.89 -7.67 -0.78
N ALA A 60 9.02 -6.99 -0.03
CA ALA A 60 8.23 -7.60 1.03
C ALA A 60 6.93 -6.84 1.28
N THR A 61 5.86 -7.59 1.59
CA THR A 61 4.61 -7.02 2.09
C THR A 61 4.21 -7.72 3.38
N VAL A 62 3.92 -6.94 4.42
CA VAL A 62 3.46 -7.41 5.71
C VAL A 62 2.03 -6.95 5.95
N VAL A 63 1.15 -7.87 6.35
CA VAL A 63 -0.23 -7.56 6.71
C VAL A 63 -0.59 -8.30 8.01
N GLY A 64 -1.02 -7.54 9.02
CA GLY A 64 -1.38 -8.09 10.33
C GLY A 64 -0.23 -8.86 10.99
N GLY A 65 1.01 -8.42 10.78
CA GLY A 65 2.22 -9.07 11.29
C GLY A 65 2.64 -10.32 10.52
N ARG A 66 2.03 -10.63 9.37
CA ARG A 66 2.39 -11.77 8.52
C ARG A 66 3.06 -11.28 7.24
N LEU A 67 4.20 -11.87 6.89
CA LEU A 67 4.84 -11.68 5.59
C LEU A 67 4.02 -12.40 4.51
N VAL A 68 3.26 -11.66 3.72
CA VAL A 68 2.35 -12.19 2.69
C VAL A 68 2.94 -12.16 1.30
N TYR A 69 3.97 -11.35 1.09
CA TYR A 69 4.77 -11.31 -0.13
C TYR A 69 6.24 -11.22 0.25
N ARG A 70 7.07 -11.96 -0.48
CA ARG A 70 8.52 -11.90 -0.43
C ARG A 70 9.05 -12.11 -1.83
N ARG A 71 9.87 -11.20 -2.33
CA ARG A 71 10.63 -11.40 -3.57
C ARG A 71 11.66 -12.51 -3.35
N ARG A 72 11.81 -13.39 -4.33
CA ARG A 72 12.77 -14.50 -4.24
C ARG A 72 14.18 -14.02 -4.51
#